data_AF-A0A397JRV3-F1
#
_entry.id   AF-A0A397JRV3-F1
#
_cell.length_a   1.000
_cell.length_b   1.000
_cell.length_c   1.000
_cell.angle_alpha   90.00
_cell.angle_beta   90.00
_cell.angle_gamma   90.00
#
_symmetry.space_group_name_H-M   'P 1'
#
loop_
_entity.id
_entity.type
_entity.pdbx_description
1 polymer ?
#
loop_
_entity_poly.entity_id
_entity_poly.type
_entity_poly.pdbx_seq_one_letter_code
_entity_poly.pdbx_strand_id
1 'polypeptide(L)'
;MDLAHIETLETNKVLRDELNSEVNINILNEKKIRKYLYELEQCNKTISFQDSTIIAQESEIQELKSRILNLKKRLRIALEDVKKKESYILYLEQELINLEDEINRLKTRIQEICSHRNILEDNTDMTQRPPQPPAIEIRQNYEDIQKHLGDVRLYFQNRIQVPFSRDAILKKLGLISTSANRLQEIAQNNQPIDQRITQLQNQYDTSQGILNLTRTAFTNKQQERRRIFAKYTKWKNREKNSWQTIINLHQQIFVLQNNPLPNPNMAAIQDVMQTISPRLAILPDYDGQEPPHTYYAKLRAINETARPLSVAAFNDAERANVMKSKMTGRFFPVPAQNPYNANANIVTEAEVYNWMQGKYRETMIGN
;
A
#
# COMPACT_ATOMS: atom_id res chain seq x y z
N MET A 1 96.34 15.41 40.67
CA MET A 1 94.89 15.39 40.86
C MET A 1 94.58 14.09 41.57
N ASP A 2 93.88 14.11 42.71
CA ASP A 2 93.63 12.92 43.54
C ASP A 2 92.73 11.90 42.80
N LEU A 3 93.00 10.61 42.93
CA LEU A 3 92.28 9.52 42.26
C LEU A 3 90.78 9.54 42.59
N ALA A 4 90.45 9.84 43.85
CA ALA A 4 89.07 10.01 44.30
C ALA A 4 88.32 11.14 43.57
N HIS A 5 89.03 12.19 43.13
CA HIS A 5 88.43 13.30 42.40
C HIS A 5 88.08 12.92 40.95
N ILE A 6 88.92 12.10 40.32
CA ILE A 6 88.69 11.61 38.95
C ILE A 6 87.48 10.64 38.93
N GLU A 7 87.41 9.72 39.88
CA GLU A 7 86.30 8.76 40.00
C GLU A 7 84.96 9.46 40.27
N THR A 8 84.98 10.54 41.07
CA THR A 8 83.81 11.40 41.32
C THR A 8 83.36 12.13 40.05
N LEU A 9 84.27 12.57 39.18
CA LEU A 9 83.96 13.23 37.92
C LEU A 9 83.37 12.24 36.90
N GLU A 10 83.92 11.03 36.81
CA GLU A 10 83.39 9.98 35.92
C GLU A 10 81.99 9.53 36.35
N THR A 11 81.78 9.30 37.66
CA THR A 11 80.45 8.96 38.20
C THR A 11 79.44 10.07 37.94
N ASN A 12 79.81 11.35 38.13
CA ASN A 12 78.95 12.48 37.80
C ASN A 12 78.58 12.56 36.31
N LYS A 13 79.50 12.17 35.42
CA LYS A 13 79.22 12.13 33.99
C LYS A 13 78.21 11.03 33.66
N VAL A 14 78.39 9.82 34.19
CA VAL A 14 77.45 8.70 34.01
C VAL A 14 76.05 9.06 34.54
N LEU A 15 75.97 9.64 35.74
CA LEU A 15 74.68 10.07 36.32
C LEU A 15 73.98 11.15 35.48
N ARG A 16 74.74 12.06 34.85
CA ARG A 16 74.16 13.07 33.93
C ARG A 16 73.63 12.44 32.65
N ASP A 17 74.32 11.44 32.11
CA ASP A 17 73.90 10.73 30.91
C ASP A 17 72.65 9.88 31.18
N GLU A 18 72.59 9.18 32.32
CA GLU A 18 71.41 8.43 32.77
C GLU A 18 70.22 9.37 33.02
N LEU A 19 70.44 10.49 33.71
CA LEU A 19 69.40 11.49 33.96
C LEU A 19 68.84 12.05 32.65
N ASN A 20 69.69 12.35 31.67
CA ASN A 20 69.25 12.80 30.34
C ASN A 20 68.44 11.73 29.60
N SER A 21 68.84 10.46 29.69
CA SER A 21 68.08 9.35 29.11
C SER A 21 66.68 9.25 29.72
N GLU A 22 66.57 9.33 31.05
CA GLU A 22 65.29 9.26 31.76
C GLU A 22 64.38 10.45 31.44
N VAL A 23 64.94 11.66 31.34
CA VAL A 23 64.21 12.86 30.91
C VAL A 23 63.66 12.69 29.49
N ASN A 24 64.44 12.13 28.56
CA ASN A 24 63.98 11.88 27.20
C ASN A 24 62.84 10.85 27.15
N ILE A 25 62.93 9.78 27.95
CA ILE A 25 61.86 8.78 28.10
C ILE A 25 60.59 9.45 28.64
N ASN A 26 60.71 10.29 29.67
CA ASN A 26 59.57 11.01 30.24
C ASN A 26 58.91 11.96 29.24
N ILE A 27 59.67 12.70 28.43
CA ILE A 27 59.12 13.54 27.36
C ILE A 27 58.33 12.71 26.33
N LEU A 28 58.85 11.53 25.95
CA LEU A 28 58.16 10.62 25.03
C LEU A 28 56.87 10.06 25.65
N ASN A 29 56.91 9.70 26.93
CA ASN A 29 55.74 9.21 27.66
C ASN A 29 54.68 10.31 27.80
N GLU A 30 55.07 11.55 28.07
CA GLU A 30 54.14 12.69 28.13
C GLU A 30 53.41 12.89 26.79
N LYS A 31 54.13 12.78 25.66
CA LYS A 31 53.51 12.84 24.32
C LYS A 31 52.50 11.71 24.10
N LYS A 32 52.81 10.48 24.54
CA LYS A 32 51.88 9.35 24.45
C LYS A 32 50.64 9.58 25.32
N ILE A 33 50.81 10.05 26.55
CA ILE A 33 49.71 10.37 27.47
C ILE A 33 48.79 11.41 26.85
N ARG A 34 49.34 12.50 26.28
CA ARG A 34 48.53 13.52 25.59
C ARG A 34 47.74 12.96 24.41
N LYS A 35 48.35 12.06 23.64
CA LYS A 35 47.66 11.37 22.54
C LYS A 35 46.49 10.51 23.06
N TYR A 36 46.71 9.70 24.08
CA TYR A 36 45.67 8.86 24.66
C TYR A 36 44.54 9.68 25.29
N LEU A 37 44.84 10.82 25.92
CA LEU A 37 43.82 11.72 26.45
C LEU A 37 42.91 12.27 25.34
N TYR A 38 43.50 12.65 24.20
CA TYR A 38 42.73 13.11 23.05
C TYR A 38 41.83 12.00 22.48
N GLU A 39 42.37 10.79 22.28
CA GLU A 39 41.59 9.64 21.80
C GLU A 39 40.44 9.28 22.74
N LEU A 40 40.68 9.33 24.06
CA LEU A 40 39.67 9.08 25.08
C LEU A 40 38.56 10.14 25.06
N GLU A 41 38.91 11.41 24.85
CA GLU A 41 37.93 12.49 24.70
C GLU A 41 37.05 12.29 23.45
N GLN A 42 37.64 11.90 22.32
CA GLN A 42 36.87 11.61 21.10
C GLN A 42 35.95 10.40 21.27
N CYS A 43 36.42 9.36 21.98
CA CYS A 43 35.61 8.20 22.33
C CYS A 43 34.40 8.61 23.18
N ASN A 44 34.62 9.41 24.23
CA ASN A 44 33.53 9.91 25.09
C ASN A 44 32.49 10.73 24.31
N LYS A 45 32.92 11.59 23.38
CA LYS A 45 31.99 12.35 22.52
C LYS A 45 31.13 11.42 21.67
N THR A 46 31.74 10.37 21.11
CA THR A 46 31.03 9.38 20.30
C THR A 46 30.01 8.60 21.11
N ILE A 47 30.41 8.12 22.31
CA ILE A 47 29.52 7.41 23.23
C ILE A 47 28.32 8.29 23.61
N SER A 48 28.57 9.55 24.00
CA SER A 48 27.49 10.48 24.38
C SER A 48 26.49 10.74 23.24
N PHE A 49 26.98 10.84 21.99
CA PHE A 49 26.13 10.97 20.82
C PHE A 49 25.29 9.71 20.56
N GLN A 50 25.92 8.54 20.68
CA GLN A 50 25.23 7.25 20.53
C GLN A 50 24.17 7.05 21.62
N ASP A 51 24.46 7.36 22.88
CA ASP A 51 23.50 7.27 23.98
C ASP A 51 22.27 8.14 23.73
N SER A 52 22.48 9.37 23.26
CA SER A 52 21.38 10.27 22.89
C SER A 52 20.50 9.69 21.79
N THR A 53 21.11 9.02 20.81
CA THR A 53 20.40 8.35 19.72
C THR A 53 19.61 7.13 20.21
N ILE A 54 20.20 6.32 21.11
CA ILE A 54 19.55 5.16 21.71
C ILE A 54 18.32 5.60 22.51
N ILE A 55 18.43 6.65 23.33
CA ILE A 55 17.30 7.19 24.12
C ILE A 55 16.15 7.63 23.21
N ALA A 56 16.46 8.28 22.08
CA ALA A 56 15.46 8.70 21.11
C ALA A 56 14.74 7.49 20.48
N GLN A 57 15.49 6.48 20.06
CA GLN A 57 14.94 5.25 19.48
C GLN A 57 14.10 4.46 20.49
N GLU A 58 14.54 4.38 21.75
CA GLU A 58 13.79 3.72 22.81
C GLU A 58 12.44 4.40 23.05
N SER A 59 12.41 5.74 23.02
CA SER A 59 11.18 6.53 23.12
C SER A 59 10.21 6.23 21.97
N GLU A 60 10.72 6.17 20.73
CA GLU A 60 9.93 5.82 19.55
C GLU A 60 9.34 4.39 19.65
N ILE A 61 10.15 3.42 20.12
CA ILE A 61 9.70 2.04 20.34
C ILE A 61 8.54 1.99 21.36
N GLN A 62 8.58 2.78 22.43
CA GLN A 62 7.50 2.82 23.42
C GLN A 62 6.21 3.40 22.84
N GLU A 63 6.31 4.43 21.98
CA GLU A 63 5.15 4.98 21.29
C GLU A 63 4.53 3.95 20.33
N LEU A 64 5.36 3.27 19.54
CA LEU A 64 4.93 2.22 18.62
C LEU A 64 4.25 1.06 19.35
N LYS A 65 4.80 0.62 20.48
CA LYS A 65 4.16 -0.40 21.35
C LYS A 65 2.77 0.05 21.81
N SER A 66 2.62 1.31 22.22
CA SER A 66 1.35 1.88 22.65
C SER A 66 0.32 1.92 21.50
N ARG A 67 0.76 2.30 20.30
CA ARG A 67 -0.09 2.28 19.08
C ARG A 67 -0.54 0.87 18.71
N ILE A 68 0.35 -0.12 18.74
CA ILE A 68 0.02 -1.53 18.48
C ILE A 68 -1.02 -2.03 19.49
N LEU A 69 -0.88 -1.70 20.77
CA LEU A 69 -1.84 -2.08 21.80
C LEU A 69 -3.23 -1.50 21.53
N ASN A 70 -3.30 -0.22 21.14
CA ASN A 70 -4.56 0.44 20.78
C ASN A 70 -5.22 -0.24 19.55
N LEU A 71 -4.44 -0.48 18.50
CA LEU A 71 -4.92 -1.14 17.29
C LEU A 71 -5.45 -2.56 17.59
N LYS A 72 -4.77 -3.31 18.46
CA LYS A 72 -5.21 -4.64 18.90
C LYS A 72 -6.56 -4.58 19.63
N LYS A 73 -6.78 -3.57 20.47
CA LYS A 73 -8.09 -3.34 21.14
C LYS A 73 -9.19 -3.04 20.12
N ARG A 74 -8.93 -2.14 19.17
CA ARG A 74 -9.89 -1.78 18.10
C ARG A 74 -10.24 -2.98 17.22
N LEU A 75 -9.26 -3.80 16.87
CA LEU A 75 -9.47 -5.02 16.10
C LEU A 75 -10.38 -6.01 16.82
N ARG A 76 -10.18 -6.20 18.14
CA ARG A 76 -11.04 -7.08 18.95
C ARG A 76 -12.51 -6.61 18.91
N ILE A 77 -12.74 -5.31 19.07
CA ILE A 77 -14.09 -4.73 19.02
C ILE A 77 -14.73 -4.94 17.64
N ALA A 78 -13.97 -4.67 16.57
CA ALA A 78 -14.45 -4.85 15.20
C ALA A 78 -14.80 -6.32 14.88
N LEU A 79 -14.00 -7.27 15.38
CA LEU A 79 -14.28 -8.69 15.20
C LEU A 79 -15.58 -9.11 15.91
N GLU A 80 -15.83 -8.58 17.10
CA GLU A 80 -17.07 -8.87 17.83
C GLU A 80 -18.31 -8.29 17.13
N ASP A 81 -18.19 -7.08 16.58
CA ASP A 81 -19.24 -6.45 15.78
C ASP A 81 -19.54 -7.25 14.49
N VAL A 82 -18.50 -7.78 13.82
CA VAL A 82 -18.68 -8.65 12.65
C VAL A 82 -19.45 -9.92 13.02
N LYS A 83 -19.09 -10.58 14.12
CA LYS A 83 -19.80 -11.79 14.59
C LYS A 83 -21.28 -11.51 14.85
N LYS A 84 -21.61 -10.41 15.53
CA LYS A 84 -23.00 -10.01 15.79
C LYS A 84 -23.78 -9.80 14.50
N LYS A 85 -23.17 -9.13 13.51
CA LYS A 85 -23.77 -8.90 12.20
C LYS A 85 -23.97 -10.20 11.43
N GLU A 86 -23.04 -11.15 11.54
CA GLU A 86 -23.14 -12.47 10.93
C GLU A 86 -24.31 -13.28 11.51
N SER A 87 -24.47 -13.30 12.85
CA SER A 87 -25.65 -13.89 13.49
C SER A 87 -26.97 -13.25 13.03
N TYR A 88 -26.98 -11.93 12.84
CA TYR A 88 -28.19 -11.22 12.37
C TYR A 88 -28.52 -11.52 10.90
N ILE A 89 -27.50 -11.70 10.04
CA ILE A 89 -27.70 -12.13 8.66
C ILE A 89 -28.33 -13.53 8.62
N LEU A 90 -27.82 -14.47 9.42
CA LEU A 90 -28.39 -15.83 9.50
C LEU A 90 -29.88 -15.81 9.91
N TYR A 91 -30.25 -14.93 10.85
CA TYR A 91 -31.64 -14.73 11.22
C TYR A 91 -32.50 -14.23 10.04
N LEU A 92 -32.02 -13.21 9.32
CA LEU A 92 -32.74 -12.67 8.16
C LEU A 92 -32.85 -13.67 7.00
N GLU A 93 -31.82 -14.48 6.77
CA GLU A 93 -31.86 -15.56 5.77
C GLU A 93 -32.93 -16.60 6.11
N GLN A 94 -33.05 -16.97 7.40
CA GLN A 94 -34.10 -17.88 7.84
C GLN A 94 -35.51 -17.27 7.68
N GLU A 95 -35.66 -15.99 7.98
CA GLU A 95 -36.95 -15.28 7.82
C GLU A 95 -37.36 -15.18 6.35
N LEU A 96 -36.40 -14.95 5.44
CA LEU A 96 -36.64 -14.99 3.99
C LEU A 96 -37.10 -16.36 3.50
N ILE A 97 -36.47 -17.44 3.97
CA ILE A 97 -36.89 -18.81 3.63
C ILE A 97 -38.35 -19.04 4.06
N ASN A 98 -38.71 -18.63 5.28
CA ASN A 98 -40.06 -18.79 5.80
C ASN A 98 -41.10 -18.03 4.95
N LEU A 99 -40.77 -16.78 4.57
CA LEU A 99 -41.65 -15.96 3.72
C LEU A 99 -41.78 -16.55 2.31
N GLU A 100 -40.71 -17.13 1.76
CA GLU A 100 -40.74 -17.78 0.45
C GLU A 100 -41.63 -19.03 0.46
N ASP A 101 -41.58 -19.84 1.52
CA ASP A 101 -42.49 -20.96 1.74
C ASP A 101 -43.96 -20.50 1.83
N GLU A 102 -44.22 -19.39 2.53
CA GLU A 102 -45.56 -18.83 2.66
C GLU A 102 -46.10 -18.31 1.31
N ILE A 103 -45.26 -17.64 0.51
CA ILE A 103 -45.59 -17.23 -0.86
C ILE A 103 -45.93 -18.45 -1.71
N ASN A 104 -45.16 -19.54 -1.63
CA ASN A 104 -45.41 -20.75 -2.40
C ASN A 104 -46.74 -21.43 -2.01
N ARG A 105 -47.07 -21.45 -0.71
CA ARG A 105 -48.40 -21.90 -0.24
C ARG A 105 -49.53 -21.04 -0.78
N LEU A 106 -49.38 -19.71 -0.72
CA LEU A 106 -50.39 -18.78 -1.25
C LEU A 106 -50.56 -18.94 -2.75
N LYS A 107 -49.48 -19.10 -3.51
CA LYS A 107 -49.54 -19.39 -4.96
C LYS A 107 -50.33 -20.65 -5.25
N THR A 108 -50.05 -21.74 -4.53
CA THR A 108 -50.76 -23.02 -4.68
C THR A 108 -52.27 -22.83 -4.44
N ARG A 109 -52.62 -22.13 -3.36
CA ARG A 109 -54.02 -21.85 -3.00
C ARG A 109 -54.74 -20.97 -4.03
N ILE A 110 -54.06 -19.96 -4.58
CA ILE A 110 -54.60 -19.14 -5.67
C ILE A 110 -54.87 -20.02 -6.90
N GLN A 111 -53.94 -20.92 -7.23
CA GLN A 111 -54.07 -21.80 -8.39
C GLN A 111 -55.22 -22.80 -8.23
N GLU A 112 -55.43 -23.34 -7.02
CA GLU A 112 -56.62 -24.14 -6.67
C GLU A 112 -57.92 -23.33 -6.88
N ILE A 113 -57.99 -22.12 -6.33
CA ILE A 113 -59.17 -21.24 -6.47
C ILE A 113 -59.45 -20.91 -7.94
N CYS A 114 -58.42 -20.59 -8.73
CA CYS A 114 -58.55 -20.35 -10.16
C CYS A 114 -59.04 -21.59 -10.91
N SER A 115 -58.56 -22.77 -10.55
CA SER A 115 -59.00 -24.04 -11.15
C SER A 115 -60.46 -24.34 -10.81
N HIS A 116 -60.87 -24.15 -9.54
CA HIS A 116 -62.27 -24.27 -9.13
C HIS A 116 -63.19 -23.27 -9.82
N ARG A 117 -62.72 -22.04 -10.06
CA ARG A 117 -63.48 -21.03 -10.82
C ARG A 117 -63.70 -21.45 -12.28
N ASN A 118 -62.69 -22.01 -12.94
CA ASN A 118 -62.84 -22.52 -14.31
C ASN A 118 -63.79 -23.73 -14.37
N ILE A 119 -63.78 -24.61 -13.36
CA ILE A 119 -64.72 -25.74 -13.25
C ILE A 119 -66.15 -25.26 -12.93
N LEU A 120 -66.29 -24.18 -12.15
CA LEU A 120 -67.58 -23.56 -11.85
C LEU A 120 -68.13 -22.80 -13.06
N GLU A 121 -67.29 -22.17 -13.88
CA GLU A 121 -67.69 -21.54 -15.15
C GLU A 121 -68.15 -22.56 -16.20
N ASP A 122 -67.65 -23.80 -16.17
CA ASP A 122 -68.11 -24.91 -17.04
C ASP A 122 -69.38 -25.62 -16.52
N ASN A 123 -69.67 -25.55 -15.21
CA ASN A 123 -70.80 -26.27 -14.58
C ASN A 123 -71.95 -25.38 -14.07
N THR A 124 -71.83 -24.05 -14.16
CA THR A 124 -72.90 -23.13 -13.74
C THR A 124 -73.54 -22.48 -14.95
N ASP A 125 -74.14 -23.32 -15.80
CA ASP A 125 -75.32 -22.91 -16.55
C ASP A 125 -76.50 -22.84 -15.58
N MET A 126 -77.21 -21.71 -15.62
CA MET A 126 -78.44 -21.37 -14.91
C MET A 126 -78.34 -20.96 -13.43
N THR A 127 -78.79 -19.72 -13.17
CA THR A 127 -79.11 -19.11 -11.86
C THR A 127 -77.98 -18.54 -11.00
N GLN A 128 -77.16 -17.66 -11.57
CA GLN A 128 -76.99 -16.28 -11.06
C GLN A 128 -76.24 -15.47 -12.11
N ARG A 129 -76.91 -14.46 -12.68
CA ARG A 129 -76.28 -13.55 -13.63
C ARG A 129 -75.11 -12.87 -12.90
N PRO A 130 -73.86 -13.03 -13.36
CA PRO A 130 -72.75 -12.27 -12.81
C PRO A 130 -73.08 -10.77 -12.97
N PRO A 131 -72.59 -9.88 -12.09
CA PRO A 131 -72.59 -8.45 -12.41
C PRO A 131 -71.93 -8.34 -13.79
N GLN A 132 -72.62 -7.72 -14.74
CA GLN A 132 -72.03 -7.50 -16.05
C GLN A 132 -70.65 -6.85 -15.84
N PRO A 133 -69.62 -7.26 -16.60
CA PRO A 133 -68.33 -6.58 -16.56
C PRO A 133 -68.56 -5.07 -16.57
N PRO A 134 -67.93 -4.26 -15.70
CA PRO A 134 -68.16 -2.83 -15.65
C PRO A 134 -68.04 -2.17 -17.03
N ALA A 135 -67.19 -2.70 -17.90
CA ALA A 135 -67.07 -2.28 -19.30
C ALA A 135 -68.34 -2.50 -20.14
N ILE A 136 -69.09 -3.59 -19.90
CA ILE A 136 -70.38 -3.88 -20.54
C ILE A 136 -71.48 -3.00 -19.94
N GLU A 137 -71.53 -2.84 -18.61
CA GLU A 137 -72.52 -1.96 -17.95
C GLU A 137 -72.31 -0.48 -18.34
N ILE A 138 -71.06 -0.01 -18.43
CA ILE A 138 -70.71 1.33 -18.92
C ILE A 138 -71.13 1.49 -20.37
N ARG A 139 -70.83 0.51 -21.23
CA ARG A 139 -71.19 0.53 -22.65
C ARG A 139 -72.71 0.56 -22.84
N GLN A 140 -73.43 -0.28 -22.11
CA GLN A 140 -74.89 -0.36 -22.16
C GLN A 140 -75.54 0.96 -21.73
N ASN A 141 -75.09 1.55 -20.61
CA ASN A 141 -75.60 2.84 -20.17
C ASN A 141 -75.33 3.96 -21.19
N TYR A 142 -74.16 3.93 -21.87
CA TYR A 142 -73.85 4.89 -22.92
C TYR A 142 -74.72 4.70 -24.17
N GLU A 143 -74.95 3.45 -24.58
CA GLU A 143 -75.85 3.09 -25.69
C GLU A 143 -77.31 3.47 -25.40
N ASP A 144 -77.78 3.28 -24.17
CA ASP A 144 -79.13 3.65 -23.74
C ASP A 144 -79.33 5.17 -23.75
N ILE A 145 -78.33 5.93 -23.27
CA ILE A 145 -78.32 7.40 -23.35
C ILE A 145 -78.36 7.86 -24.82
N GLN A 146 -77.49 7.31 -25.67
CA GLN A 146 -77.43 7.65 -27.10
C GLN A 146 -78.75 7.35 -27.81
N LYS A 147 -79.35 6.19 -27.55
CA LYS A 147 -80.62 5.75 -28.12
C LYS A 147 -81.77 6.67 -27.70
N HIS A 148 -81.92 6.95 -26.41
CA HIS A 148 -82.99 7.79 -25.90
C HIS A 148 -82.82 9.26 -26.30
N LEU A 149 -81.59 9.78 -26.38
CA LEU A 149 -81.33 11.10 -26.96
C LEU A 149 -81.67 11.15 -28.45
N GLY A 150 -81.37 10.07 -29.20
CA GLY A 150 -81.77 9.92 -30.60
C GLY A 150 -83.28 9.99 -30.78
N ASP A 151 -84.04 9.25 -29.95
CA ASP A 151 -85.50 9.26 -29.93
C ASP A 151 -86.05 10.68 -29.66
N VAL A 152 -85.51 11.38 -28.66
CA VAL A 152 -85.91 12.75 -28.31
C VAL A 152 -85.57 13.73 -29.45
N ARG A 153 -84.40 13.58 -30.09
CA ARG A 153 -84.00 14.42 -31.23
C ARG A 153 -84.92 14.25 -32.43
N LEU A 154 -85.29 13.01 -32.76
CA LEU A 154 -86.20 12.71 -33.88
C LEU A 154 -87.60 13.28 -33.67
N TYR A 155 -88.07 13.34 -32.42
CA TYR A 155 -89.31 14.02 -32.05
C TYR A 155 -89.27 15.52 -32.40
N PHE A 156 -88.25 16.25 -31.93
CA PHE A 156 -88.16 17.70 -32.20
C PHE A 156 -87.92 18.04 -33.68
N GLN A 157 -87.48 17.09 -34.48
CA GLN A 157 -87.28 17.24 -35.93
C GLN A 157 -88.53 16.92 -36.76
N ASN A 158 -89.68 16.59 -36.15
CA ASN A 158 -90.94 16.21 -36.80
C ASN A 158 -90.79 15.05 -37.82
N ARG A 159 -89.84 14.13 -37.61
CA ARG A 159 -89.50 13.05 -38.56
C ARG A 159 -90.17 11.69 -38.25
N ILE A 160 -91.07 11.61 -37.27
CA ILE A 160 -91.79 10.37 -36.90
C ILE A 160 -93.29 10.64 -36.93
N GLN A 161 -94.06 9.71 -37.52
CA GLN A 161 -95.48 9.84 -37.87
C GLN A 161 -96.46 9.30 -36.80
N VAL A 162 -96.02 9.04 -35.57
CA VAL A 162 -96.83 8.43 -34.48
C VAL A 162 -96.89 9.41 -33.29
N PRO A 163 -98.05 9.60 -32.63
CA PRO A 163 -98.19 10.61 -31.58
C PRO A 163 -97.43 10.20 -30.31
N PHE A 164 -96.24 10.75 -30.13
CA PHE A 164 -95.54 10.72 -28.85
C PHE A 164 -96.13 11.80 -27.94
N SER A 165 -96.69 11.40 -26.79
CA SER A 165 -97.19 12.33 -25.77
C SER A 165 -96.04 12.97 -25.01
N ARG A 166 -96.28 14.14 -24.39
CA ARG A 166 -95.34 14.82 -23.47
C ARG A 166 -94.77 13.86 -22.42
N ASP A 167 -95.60 12.94 -21.92
CA ASP A 167 -95.21 11.92 -20.93
C ASP A 167 -94.18 10.93 -21.47
N ALA A 168 -94.23 10.59 -22.76
CA ALA A 168 -93.26 9.70 -23.38
C ALA A 168 -91.86 10.32 -23.45
N ILE A 169 -91.77 11.64 -23.67
CA ILE A 169 -90.51 12.39 -23.66
C ILE A 169 -89.95 12.48 -22.25
N LEU A 170 -90.80 12.81 -21.27
CA LEU A 170 -90.40 12.84 -19.87
C LEU A 170 -89.90 11.47 -19.40
N LYS A 171 -90.53 10.38 -19.84
CA LYS A 171 -90.05 9.02 -19.57
C LYS A 171 -88.66 8.76 -20.17
N LYS A 172 -88.41 9.19 -21.42
CA LYS A 172 -87.09 9.05 -22.08
C LYS A 172 -86.00 9.88 -21.37
N LEU A 173 -86.31 11.12 -20.99
CA LEU A 173 -85.40 11.97 -20.20
C LEU A 173 -85.12 11.38 -18.82
N GLY A 174 -86.12 10.76 -18.18
CA GLY A 174 -85.96 10.01 -16.94
C GLY A 174 -84.97 8.85 -17.09
N LEU A 175 -85.12 8.04 -18.15
CA LEU A 175 -84.20 6.93 -18.44
C LEU A 175 -82.77 7.42 -18.71
N ILE A 176 -82.60 8.54 -19.42
CA ILE A 176 -81.29 9.18 -19.62
C ILE A 176 -80.67 9.59 -18.28
N SER A 177 -81.43 10.23 -17.39
CA SER A 177 -80.95 10.60 -16.05
C SER A 177 -80.56 9.37 -15.23
N THR A 178 -81.35 8.29 -15.28
CA THR A 178 -81.03 7.06 -14.56
C THR A 178 -79.71 6.46 -15.04
N SER A 179 -79.50 6.33 -16.35
CA SER A 179 -78.25 5.82 -16.91
C SER A 179 -77.05 6.74 -16.63
N ALA A 180 -77.24 8.06 -16.67
CA ALA A 180 -76.19 9.03 -16.36
C ALA A 180 -75.77 8.99 -14.88
N ASN A 181 -76.73 8.94 -13.97
CA ASN A 181 -76.46 8.80 -12.54
C ASN A 181 -75.73 7.48 -12.24
N ARG A 182 -76.10 6.40 -12.93
CA ARG A 182 -75.43 5.10 -12.79
C ARG A 182 -73.96 5.15 -13.22
N LEU A 183 -73.65 5.83 -14.33
CA LEU A 183 -72.27 6.06 -14.76
C LEU A 183 -71.48 6.90 -13.75
N GLN A 184 -72.12 7.89 -13.13
CA GLN A 184 -71.49 8.72 -12.09
C GLN A 184 -71.18 7.92 -10.82
N GLU A 185 -72.10 7.06 -10.36
CA GLU A 185 -71.87 6.14 -9.24
C GLU A 185 -70.69 5.21 -9.51
N ILE A 186 -70.63 4.62 -10.71
CA ILE A 186 -69.53 3.73 -11.11
C ILE A 186 -68.19 4.48 -11.08
N ALA A 187 -68.15 5.72 -11.59
CA ALA A 187 -66.94 6.54 -11.57
C ALA A 187 -66.50 6.88 -10.14
N GLN A 188 -67.44 7.25 -9.25
CA GLN A 188 -67.15 7.56 -7.84
C GLN A 188 -66.63 6.35 -7.07
N ASN A 189 -67.21 5.18 -7.31
CA ASN A 189 -66.79 3.93 -6.66
C ASN A 189 -65.39 3.46 -7.11
N ASN A 190 -64.93 3.88 -8.30
CA ASN A 190 -63.60 3.53 -8.82
C ASN A 190 -62.49 4.50 -8.36
N GLN A 191 -62.81 5.72 -7.93
CA GLN A 191 -61.80 6.70 -7.46
C GLN A 191 -60.85 6.16 -6.36
N PRO A 192 -61.31 5.42 -5.34
CA PRO A 192 -60.42 4.86 -4.31
C PRO A 192 -59.46 3.81 -4.87
N ILE A 193 -59.88 3.10 -5.93
CA ILE A 193 -59.07 2.07 -6.59
C ILE A 193 -57.92 2.75 -7.35
N ASP A 194 -58.18 3.82 -8.07
CA ASP A 194 -57.15 4.59 -8.80
C ASP A 194 -56.11 5.20 -7.85
N GLN A 195 -56.57 5.70 -6.69
CA GLN A 195 -55.68 6.20 -5.63
C GLN A 195 -54.80 5.07 -5.07
N ARG A 196 -55.38 3.88 -4.85
CA ARG A 196 -54.65 2.70 -4.36
C ARG A 196 -53.61 2.24 -5.37
N ILE A 197 -53.94 2.21 -6.67
CA ILE A 197 -53.01 1.87 -7.75
C ILE A 197 -51.83 2.84 -7.74
N THR A 198 -52.09 4.15 -7.69
CA THR A 198 -51.04 5.18 -7.65
C THR A 198 -50.12 5.01 -6.45
N GLN A 199 -50.68 4.72 -5.26
CA GLN A 199 -49.89 4.48 -4.05
C GLN A 199 -49.00 3.25 -4.17
N LEU A 200 -49.54 2.14 -4.71
CA LEU A 200 -48.77 0.91 -4.93
C LEU A 200 -47.66 1.11 -5.95
N GLN A 201 -47.91 1.89 -7.02
CA GLN A 201 -46.90 2.24 -8.00
C GLN A 201 -45.72 3.00 -7.37
N ASN A 202 -46.02 4.02 -6.56
CA ASN A 202 -45.00 4.80 -5.86
C ASN A 202 -44.18 3.95 -4.87
N GLN A 203 -44.85 3.01 -4.18
CA GLN A 203 -44.16 2.06 -3.28
C GLN A 203 -43.24 1.12 -4.05
N TYR A 204 -43.68 0.63 -5.21
CA TYR A 204 -42.88 -0.21 -6.09
C TYR A 204 -41.62 0.53 -6.58
N ASP A 205 -41.78 1.76 -7.07
CA ASP A 205 -40.67 2.57 -7.59
C ASP A 205 -39.65 2.89 -6.48
N THR A 206 -40.14 3.23 -5.29
CA THR A 206 -39.29 3.45 -4.11
C THR A 206 -38.50 2.19 -3.75
N SER A 207 -39.18 1.03 -3.73
CA SER A 207 -38.55 -0.25 -3.43
C SER A 207 -37.48 -0.62 -4.45
N GLN A 208 -37.73 -0.35 -5.73
CA GLN A 208 -36.72 -0.56 -6.78
C GLN A 208 -35.51 0.36 -6.64
N GLY A 209 -35.73 1.63 -6.29
CA GLY A 209 -34.64 2.56 -5.98
C GLY A 209 -33.73 2.03 -4.87
N ILE A 210 -34.33 1.57 -3.76
CA ILE A 210 -33.60 0.99 -2.62
C ILE A 210 -32.84 -0.28 -3.03
N LEU A 211 -33.46 -1.16 -3.81
CA LEU A 211 -32.83 -2.39 -4.29
C LEU A 211 -31.57 -2.09 -5.12
N ASN A 212 -31.66 -1.13 -6.03
CA ASN A 212 -30.55 -0.74 -6.90
C ASN A 212 -29.38 -0.12 -6.12
N LEU A 213 -29.68 0.75 -5.14
CA LEU A 213 -28.68 1.31 -4.24
C LEU A 213 -27.98 0.22 -3.42
N THR A 214 -28.75 -0.73 -2.89
CA THR A 214 -28.24 -1.85 -2.08
C THR A 214 -27.34 -2.76 -2.91
N ARG A 215 -27.76 -3.11 -4.13
CA ARG A 215 -26.96 -3.91 -5.08
C ARG A 215 -25.62 -3.24 -5.42
N THR A 216 -25.64 -1.93 -5.65
CA THR A 216 -24.44 -1.14 -5.94
C THR A 216 -23.50 -1.11 -4.74
N ALA A 217 -24.02 -0.83 -3.55
CA ALA A 217 -23.24 -0.79 -2.31
C ALA A 217 -22.60 -2.16 -1.98
N PHE A 218 -23.34 -3.26 -2.19
CA PHE A 218 -22.83 -4.62 -2.03
C PHE A 218 -21.69 -4.91 -2.99
N THR A 219 -21.86 -4.59 -4.27
CA THR A 219 -20.85 -4.79 -5.32
C THR A 219 -19.55 -4.04 -4.99
N ASN A 220 -19.67 -2.78 -4.57
CA ASN A 220 -18.52 -1.95 -4.17
C ASN A 220 -17.77 -2.56 -2.97
N LYS A 221 -18.50 -3.02 -1.94
CA LYS A 221 -17.89 -3.71 -0.78
C LYS A 221 -17.15 -4.99 -1.20
N GLN A 222 -17.72 -5.77 -2.11
CA GLN A 222 -17.06 -6.99 -2.62
C GLN A 222 -15.78 -6.67 -3.38
N GLN A 223 -15.79 -5.61 -4.20
CA GLN A 223 -14.60 -5.19 -4.93
C GLN A 223 -13.48 -4.74 -3.99
N GLU A 224 -13.82 -3.99 -2.93
CA GLU A 224 -12.82 -3.56 -1.95
C GLU A 224 -12.24 -4.74 -1.14
N ARG A 225 -13.09 -5.70 -0.75
CA ARG A 225 -12.63 -6.95 -0.13
C ARG A 225 -11.62 -7.70 -1.01
N ARG A 226 -11.92 -7.83 -2.32
CA ARG A 226 -11.00 -8.47 -3.29
C ARG A 226 -9.66 -7.72 -3.38
N ARG A 227 -9.68 -6.38 -3.39
CA ARG A 227 -8.45 -5.56 -3.42
C ARG A 227 -7.59 -5.78 -2.17
N ILE A 228 -8.20 -5.74 -0.99
CA ILE A 228 -7.51 -5.98 0.28
C ILE A 228 -6.93 -7.40 0.31
N PHE A 229 -7.72 -8.40 -0.08
CA PHE A 229 -7.27 -9.79 -0.13
C PHE A 229 -6.10 -10.00 -1.10
N ALA A 230 -6.13 -9.35 -2.27
CA ALA A 230 -5.03 -9.41 -3.23
C ALA A 230 -3.74 -8.79 -2.66
N LYS A 231 -3.84 -7.65 -1.95
CA LYS A 231 -2.67 -7.03 -1.27
C LYS A 231 -2.11 -7.94 -0.18
N TYR A 232 -2.97 -8.51 0.66
CA TYR A 232 -2.59 -9.47 1.70
C TYR A 232 -1.86 -10.68 1.12
N THR A 233 -2.41 -11.26 0.04
CA THR A 233 -1.81 -12.42 -0.63
C THR A 233 -0.41 -12.10 -1.17
N LYS A 234 -0.22 -10.92 -1.80
CA LYS A 234 1.10 -10.46 -2.25
C LYS A 234 2.08 -10.31 -1.09
N TRP A 235 1.66 -9.66 0.00
CA TRP A 235 2.49 -9.49 1.18
C TRP A 235 2.89 -10.86 1.78
N LYS A 236 1.94 -11.78 1.93
CA LYS A 236 2.17 -13.13 2.44
C LYS A 236 3.17 -13.93 1.59
N ASN A 237 3.10 -13.78 0.26
CA ASN A 237 4.06 -14.43 -0.64
C ASN A 237 5.46 -13.82 -0.52
N ARG A 238 5.58 -12.50 -0.37
CA ARG A 238 6.88 -11.85 -0.10
C ARG A 238 7.48 -12.33 1.21
N GLU A 239 6.66 -12.41 2.25
CA GLU A 239 7.07 -12.92 3.56
C GLU A 239 7.62 -14.35 3.44
N LYS A 240 6.87 -15.25 2.79
CA LYS A 240 7.32 -16.63 2.54
C LYS A 240 8.65 -16.69 1.78
N ASN A 241 8.84 -15.83 0.77
CA ASN A 241 10.09 -15.76 0.02
C ASN A 241 11.25 -15.25 0.88
N SER A 242 11.03 -14.25 1.73
CA SER A 242 12.01 -13.77 2.70
C SER A 242 12.42 -14.87 3.68
N TRP A 243 11.46 -15.60 4.25
CA TRP A 243 11.74 -16.74 5.13
C TRP A 243 12.60 -17.81 4.43
N GLN A 244 12.27 -18.15 3.19
CA GLN A 244 13.07 -19.10 2.41
C GLN A 244 14.49 -18.59 2.17
N THR A 245 14.64 -17.29 1.91
CA THR A 245 15.95 -16.66 1.70
C THR A 245 16.78 -16.71 2.98
N ILE A 246 16.18 -16.42 4.13
CA ILE A 246 16.82 -16.52 5.45
C ILE A 246 17.28 -17.96 5.71
N ILE A 247 16.44 -18.97 5.43
CA ILE A 247 16.81 -20.39 5.58
C ILE A 247 18.01 -20.73 4.70
N ASN A 248 17.99 -20.33 3.42
CA ASN A 248 19.09 -20.59 2.49
C ASN A 248 20.40 -19.92 2.94
N LEU A 249 20.33 -18.68 3.44
CA LEU A 249 21.49 -17.97 3.97
C LEU A 249 22.02 -18.64 5.25
N HIS A 250 21.16 -19.05 6.17
CA HIS A 250 21.58 -19.80 7.36
C HIS A 250 22.26 -21.12 6.99
N GLN A 251 21.76 -21.85 5.98
CA GLN A 251 22.41 -23.05 5.48
C GLN A 251 23.79 -22.74 4.89
N GLN A 252 23.95 -21.67 4.11
CA GLN A 252 25.25 -21.25 3.59
C GLN A 252 26.23 -20.87 4.71
N ILE A 253 25.77 -20.10 5.70
CA ILE A 253 26.56 -19.74 6.88
C ILE A 253 27.01 -21.01 7.63
N PHE A 254 26.09 -21.96 7.84
CA PHE A 254 26.41 -23.22 8.49
C PHE A 254 27.44 -24.04 7.71
N VAL A 255 27.35 -24.09 6.37
CA VAL A 255 28.35 -24.75 5.52
C VAL A 255 29.71 -24.05 5.63
N LEU A 256 29.76 -22.71 5.61
CA LEU A 256 30.99 -21.94 5.74
C LEU A 256 31.64 -22.06 7.12
N GLN A 257 30.84 -22.22 8.18
CA GLN A 257 31.33 -22.42 9.56
C GLN A 257 31.90 -23.82 9.77
N ASN A 258 31.28 -24.85 9.17
CA ASN A 258 31.69 -26.25 9.37
C ASN A 258 32.72 -26.76 8.36
N ASN A 259 32.82 -26.12 7.19
CA ASN A 259 33.90 -26.30 6.25
C ASN A 259 34.56 -24.93 6.04
N PRO A 260 35.52 -24.53 6.90
CA PRO A 260 36.42 -23.46 6.56
C PRO A 260 37.31 -23.99 5.45
N LEU A 261 36.80 -23.98 4.21
CA LEU A 261 37.65 -24.00 3.04
C LEU A 261 38.65 -22.87 3.28
N PRO A 262 39.97 -23.14 3.30
CA PRO A 262 40.93 -22.05 3.28
C PRO A 262 40.61 -21.29 1.99
N ASN A 263 39.94 -20.14 2.11
CA ASN A 263 39.67 -19.30 0.96
C ASN A 263 41.05 -18.87 0.45
N PRO A 264 41.54 -19.42 -0.67
CA PRO A 264 42.90 -19.15 -1.10
C PRO A 264 43.10 -17.65 -1.31
N ASN A 265 42.03 -16.92 -1.64
CA ASN A 265 42.04 -15.48 -1.86
C ASN A 265 42.13 -14.65 -0.59
N MET A 266 41.64 -15.12 0.57
CA MET A 266 41.70 -14.34 1.82
C MET A 266 43.07 -14.48 2.49
N ALA A 267 43.65 -15.68 2.47
CA ALA A 267 45.04 -15.88 2.88
C ALA A 267 45.99 -15.12 1.93
N ALA A 268 45.76 -15.20 0.61
CA ALA A 268 46.59 -14.51 -0.38
C ALA A 268 46.48 -12.97 -0.31
N ILE A 269 45.30 -12.40 -0.04
CA ILE A 269 45.20 -10.93 0.13
C ILE A 269 45.85 -10.46 1.44
N GLN A 270 45.85 -11.28 2.50
CA GLN A 270 46.59 -10.99 3.72
C GLN A 270 48.10 -10.89 3.44
N ASP A 271 48.65 -11.81 2.64
CA ASP A 271 50.06 -11.77 2.25
C ASP A 271 50.40 -10.51 1.42
N VAL A 272 49.49 -10.09 0.53
CA VAL A 272 49.61 -8.81 -0.19
C VAL A 272 49.62 -7.63 0.79
N MET A 273 48.66 -7.59 1.72
CA MET A 273 48.57 -6.51 2.70
C MET A 273 49.78 -6.46 3.63
N GLN A 274 50.30 -7.61 4.09
CA GLN A 274 51.54 -7.67 4.88
C GLN A 274 52.74 -7.16 4.09
N THR A 275 52.76 -7.36 2.77
CA THR A 275 53.85 -6.92 1.89
C THR A 275 53.82 -5.42 1.60
N ILE A 276 52.63 -4.83 1.38
CA ILE A 276 52.51 -3.42 0.97
C ILE A 276 52.31 -2.46 2.15
N SER A 277 51.63 -2.88 3.22
CA SER A 277 51.25 -1.98 4.33
C SER A 277 52.45 -1.29 5.01
N PRO A 278 53.57 -1.97 5.32
CA PRO A 278 54.73 -1.31 5.91
C PRO A 278 55.32 -0.23 4.99
N ARG A 279 55.30 -0.47 3.67
CA ARG A 279 55.85 0.47 2.68
C ARG A 279 54.92 1.67 2.47
N LEU A 280 53.60 1.45 2.49
CA LEU A 280 52.59 2.51 2.44
C LEU A 280 52.61 3.39 3.70
N ALA A 281 52.91 2.82 4.86
CA ALA A 281 52.99 3.54 6.13
C ALA A 281 54.21 4.48 6.18
N ILE A 282 55.32 4.10 5.55
CA ILE A 282 56.53 4.94 5.47
C ILE A 282 56.35 6.08 4.46
N LEU A 283 55.58 5.88 3.40
CA LEU A 283 55.32 6.90 2.39
C LEU A 283 54.37 7.98 2.97
N PRO A 284 54.74 9.27 3.01
CA PRO A 284 53.83 10.34 3.44
C PRO A 284 52.61 10.45 2.54
N ASP A 285 51.45 10.86 3.06
CA ASP A 285 50.23 11.10 2.25
C ASP A 285 50.45 12.25 1.25
N TYR A 286 49.83 12.14 0.08
CA TYR A 286 49.97 13.10 -1.01
C TYR A 286 49.05 14.31 -0.84
N ASP A 287 49.66 15.47 -0.64
CA ASP A 287 48.97 16.78 -0.57
C ASP A 287 49.42 17.73 -1.69
N GLY A 288 50.26 17.26 -2.62
CA GLY A 288 50.85 18.05 -3.70
C GLY A 288 52.30 18.48 -3.43
N GLN A 289 52.92 17.97 -2.36
CA GLN A 289 54.31 18.25 -2.00
C GLN A 289 55.36 17.96 -3.09
N GLU A 290 55.07 17.05 -4.03
CA GLU A 290 55.97 16.72 -5.14
C GLU A 290 55.19 16.51 -6.46
N PRO A 291 55.86 16.61 -7.64
CA PRO A 291 55.20 16.42 -8.91
C PRO A 291 54.53 15.04 -9.02
N PRO A 292 53.35 14.92 -9.66
CA PRO A 292 52.58 13.68 -9.74
C PRO A 292 53.37 12.48 -10.26
N HIS A 293 54.28 12.68 -11.23
CA HIS A 293 55.10 11.61 -11.80
C HIS A 293 55.99 10.94 -10.74
N THR A 294 56.61 11.74 -9.87
CA THR A 294 57.53 11.29 -8.83
C THR A 294 56.78 10.49 -7.77
N TYR A 295 55.65 11.01 -7.27
CA TYR A 295 54.86 10.34 -6.24
C TYR A 295 54.20 9.06 -6.78
N TYR A 296 53.65 9.12 -8.00
CA TYR A 296 53.06 7.96 -8.67
C TYR A 296 54.06 6.82 -8.85
N ALA A 297 55.31 7.12 -9.23
CA ALA A 297 56.35 6.10 -9.37
C ALA A 297 56.62 5.36 -8.04
N LYS A 298 56.58 6.06 -6.91
CA LYS A 298 56.74 5.46 -5.57
C LYS A 298 55.55 4.54 -5.23
N LEU A 299 54.32 4.98 -5.46
CA LEU A 299 53.13 4.16 -5.25
C LEU A 299 53.13 2.92 -6.15
N ARG A 300 53.50 3.08 -7.43
CA ARG A 300 53.59 1.97 -8.38
C ARG A 300 54.65 0.96 -7.94
N ALA A 301 55.81 1.42 -7.47
CA ALA A 301 56.85 0.55 -6.95
C ALA A 301 56.34 -0.28 -5.75
N ILE A 302 55.54 0.33 -4.87
CA ILE A 302 54.92 -0.38 -3.73
C ILE A 302 53.96 -1.46 -4.23
N ASN A 303 53.05 -1.15 -5.16
CA ASN A 303 52.15 -2.16 -5.74
C ASN A 303 52.91 -3.28 -6.44
N GLU A 304 54.01 -2.98 -7.14
CA GLU A 304 54.85 -4.00 -7.79
C GLU A 304 55.54 -4.94 -6.80
N THR A 305 55.74 -4.55 -5.52
CA THR A 305 56.31 -5.47 -4.53
C THR A 305 55.41 -6.68 -4.21
N ALA A 306 54.10 -6.57 -4.46
CA ALA A 306 53.15 -7.66 -4.31
C ALA A 306 52.99 -8.52 -5.58
N ARG A 307 53.60 -8.13 -6.71
CA ARG A 307 53.48 -8.85 -7.99
C ARG A 307 53.95 -10.31 -7.93
N PRO A 308 55.06 -10.67 -7.23
CA PRO A 308 55.49 -12.07 -7.13
C PRO A 308 54.51 -13.00 -6.41
N LEU A 309 53.58 -12.44 -5.63
CA LEU A 309 52.57 -13.21 -4.89
C LEU A 309 51.46 -13.74 -5.82
N SER A 310 51.35 -13.23 -7.05
CA SER A 310 50.42 -13.69 -8.08
C SER A 310 48.95 -13.82 -7.62
N VAL A 311 48.51 -12.88 -6.77
CA VAL A 311 47.17 -12.90 -6.17
C VAL A 311 46.15 -12.28 -7.12
N ALA A 312 45.25 -13.10 -7.65
CA ALA A 312 44.23 -12.65 -8.63
C ALA A 312 43.31 -11.53 -8.10
N ALA A 313 43.08 -11.48 -6.79
CA ALA A 313 42.28 -10.45 -6.15
C ALA A 313 42.97 -9.08 -6.06
N PHE A 314 44.31 -9.01 -6.14
CA PHE A 314 45.07 -7.76 -6.23
C PHE A 314 45.16 -7.27 -7.68
N ASN A 315 43.98 -7.08 -8.28
CA ASN A 315 43.80 -6.65 -9.66
C ASN A 315 43.93 -5.13 -9.82
N ASP A 316 43.79 -4.62 -11.06
CA ASP A 316 43.97 -3.20 -11.39
C ASP A 316 43.11 -2.24 -10.55
N ALA A 317 41.90 -2.65 -10.18
CA ALA A 317 40.99 -1.84 -9.37
C ALA A 317 41.50 -1.71 -7.93
N GLU A 318 41.98 -2.81 -7.34
CA GLU A 318 42.51 -2.79 -5.97
C GLU A 318 43.84 -2.05 -5.90
N ARG A 319 44.69 -2.21 -6.91
CA ARG A 319 45.92 -1.44 -7.08
C ARG A 319 45.64 0.07 -7.18
N ALA A 320 44.60 0.46 -7.90
CA ALA A 320 44.15 1.85 -7.97
C ALA A 320 43.61 2.34 -6.62
N ASN A 321 42.89 1.52 -5.86
CA ASN A 321 42.38 1.88 -4.54
C ASN A 321 43.50 2.14 -3.53
N VAL A 322 44.56 1.32 -3.55
CA VAL A 322 45.78 1.56 -2.74
C VAL A 322 46.41 2.92 -3.07
N MET A 323 46.44 3.32 -4.34
CA MET A 323 46.95 4.64 -4.71
C MET A 323 46.05 5.77 -4.20
N LYS A 324 44.72 5.61 -4.31
CA LYS A 324 43.75 6.60 -3.85
C LYS A 324 43.78 6.80 -2.33
N SER A 325 44.04 5.73 -1.56
CA SER A 325 44.06 5.81 -0.09
C SER A 325 45.18 6.71 0.45
N LYS A 326 46.17 7.05 -0.38
CA LYS A 326 47.27 7.96 -0.04
C LYS A 326 46.99 9.41 -0.44
N MET A 327 45.85 9.73 -1.05
CA MET A 327 45.49 11.10 -1.39
C MET A 327 44.92 11.82 -0.17
N THR A 328 45.38 13.05 0.10
CA THR A 328 44.88 13.88 1.20
C THR A 328 44.71 15.34 0.79
N GLY A 329 44.19 16.17 1.69
CA GLY A 329 44.02 17.61 1.47
C GLY A 329 43.20 17.92 0.21
N ARG A 330 43.75 18.74 -0.70
CA ARG A 330 43.08 19.18 -1.94
C ARG A 330 42.98 18.10 -3.03
N PHE A 331 43.63 16.96 -2.80
CA PHE A 331 43.56 15.77 -3.64
C PHE A 331 42.56 14.74 -3.06
N PHE A 332 41.87 15.06 -1.96
CA PHE A 332 40.82 14.22 -1.37
C PHE A 332 39.46 14.95 -1.32
N PRO A 333 38.33 14.29 -1.61
CA PRO A 333 38.21 12.90 -2.08
C PRO A 333 38.61 12.73 -3.54
N VAL A 334 39.12 11.55 -3.91
CA VAL A 334 39.31 11.16 -5.31
C VAL A 334 37.94 10.86 -5.92
N PRO A 335 37.52 11.53 -7.01
CA PRO A 335 36.23 11.28 -7.65
C PRO A 335 36.18 9.88 -8.29
N ALA A 336 34.98 9.36 -8.53
CA ALA A 336 34.82 8.07 -9.23
C ALA A 336 35.20 8.16 -10.72
N GLN A 337 34.98 9.32 -11.34
CA GLN A 337 35.24 9.61 -12.75
C GLN A 337 36.29 10.72 -12.88
N ASN A 338 37.16 10.61 -13.89
CA ASN A 338 38.22 11.57 -14.15
C ASN A 338 37.70 12.75 -15.00
N PRO A 339 37.52 13.95 -14.42
CA PRO A 339 37.06 15.11 -15.18
C PRO A 339 38.08 15.59 -16.21
N TYR A 340 39.35 15.18 -16.10
CA TYR A 340 40.43 15.59 -17.00
C TYR A 340 40.65 14.59 -18.16
N ASN A 341 39.87 13.51 -18.23
CA ASN A 341 39.99 12.50 -19.28
C ASN A 341 38.61 11.90 -19.64
N ALA A 342 37.77 12.69 -20.30
CA ALA A 342 36.46 12.26 -20.83
C ALA A 342 35.54 11.55 -19.81
N ASN A 343 35.66 11.85 -18.51
CA ASN A 343 34.93 11.19 -17.41
C ASN A 343 35.16 9.67 -17.32
N ALA A 344 36.36 9.19 -17.70
CA ALA A 344 36.75 7.79 -17.55
C ALA A 344 36.71 7.36 -16.06
N ASN A 345 36.33 6.10 -15.81
CA ASN A 345 36.33 5.56 -14.44
C ASN A 345 37.76 5.42 -13.91
N ILE A 346 38.03 5.96 -12.72
CA ILE A 346 39.35 5.88 -12.08
C ILE A 346 39.51 4.50 -11.42
N VAL A 347 39.68 3.44 -12.21
CA VAL A 347 39.78 2.04 -11.73
C VAL A 347 41.09 1.36 -12.12
N THR A 348 42.04 2.10 -12.69
CA THR A 348 43.37 1.61 -13.05
C THR A 348 44.44 2.58 -12.52
N GLU A 349 45.66 2.08 -12.29
CA GLU A 349 46.79 2.92 -11.85
C GLU A 349 47.06 4.08 -12.81
N ALA A 350 46.99 3.81 -14.12
CA ALA A 350 47.18 4.82 -15.15
C ALA A 350 46.15 5.94 -15.05
N GLU A 351 44.89 5.60 -14.74
CA GLU A 351 43.84 6.61 -14.64
C GLU A 351 43.92 7.41 -13.34
N VAL A 352 44.40 6.80 -12.24
CA VAL A 352 44.76 7.55 -11.02
C VAL A 352 45.85 8.55 -11.33
N TYR A 353 46.88 8.16 -12.09
CA TYR A 353 47.95 9.06 -12.49
C TYR A 353 47.47 10.23 -13.37
N ASN A 354 46.67 9.95 -14.40
CA ASN A 354 46.09 10.97 -15.27
C ASN A 354 45.29 12.00 -14.45
N TRP A 355 44.47 11.52 -13.51
CA TRP A 355 43.72 12.40 -12.62
C TRP A 355 44.64 13.23 -11.71
N MET A 356 45.68 12.63 -11.11
CA MET A 356 46.65 13.36 -10.28
C MET A 356 47.33 14.48 -11.07
N GLN A 357 47.70 14.22 -12.33
CA GLN A 357 48.31 15.24 -13.20
C GLN A 357 47.37 16.41 -13.47
N GLY A 358 46.13 16.13 -13.84
CA GLY A 358 45.12 17.16 -14.10
C GLY A 358 44.84 17.98 -12.83
N LYS A 359 44.65 17.29 -11.70
CA LYS A 359 44.37 17.96 -10.42
C LYS A 359 45.53 18.80 -9.93
N TYR A 360 46.77 18.32 -10.09
CA TYR A 360 47.97 19.07 -9.69
C TYR A 360 48.18 20.34 -10.51
N ARG A 361 47.92 20.31 -11.82
CA ARG A 361 47.97 21.51 -12.66
C ARG A 361 46.97 22.55 -12.16
N GLU A 362 45.73 22.13 -11.94
CA GLU A 362 44.67 23.01 -11.43
C GLU A 362 45.00 23.61 -10.06
N THR A 363 45.52 22.80 -9.12
CA THR A 363 45.65 23.22 -7.72
C THR A 363 46.99 23.83 -7.34
N MET A 364 48.07 23.43 -8.01
CA MET A 364 49.45 23.81 -7.63
C MET A 364 50.11 24.75 -8.65
N ILE A 365 49.75 24.66 -9.92
CA ILE A 365 50.33 25.50 -10.99
C ILE A 365 49.39 26.67 -11.31
N GLY A 366 48.07 26.48 -11.15
CA GLY A 366 47.07 27.41 -11.65
C GLY A 366 46.88 27.23 -13.16
N ASN A 367 45.70 27.61 -13.66
CA ASN A 367 45.43 27.60 -15.10
C ASN A 367 46.17 28.72 -15.83
#